data_AF-F0P2E6-F1
#
_entry.id   AF-F0P2E6-F1
#
_cell.length_a   1.000
_cell.length_b   1.000
_cell.length_c   1.000
_cell.angle_alpha   90.00
_cell.angle_beta   90.00
_cell.angle_gamma   90.00
#
_symmetry.space_group_name_H-M   'P 1'
#
loop_
_entity.id
_entity.type
_entity.pdbx_description
1 polymer ?
#
loop_
_entity_poly.entity_id
_entity_poly.type
_entity_poly.pdbx_seq_one_letter_code
_entity_poly.pdbx_strand_id
1 'polypeptide(L)'
;MKTKKIKYLEFLRAELINEQKNKNNNQDKVTIQEIENKIQGEQKVLWNYYLQNPIDSSNYDELEDIIRYFDQINYKNRIYEKILVQKAELNSLFDKLIIEQAMQEAKKIELELNRLCNLINEKCM
;
A
#
# COMPACT_ATOMS: atom_id res chain seq x y z
N MET A 1 -15.22 -7.68 7.12
CA MET A 1 -16.47 -7.11 6.54
C MET A 1 -16.30 -6.66 5.09
N LYS A 2 -15.21 -5.98 4.73
CA LYS A 2 -15.00 -5.47 3.36
C LYS A 2 -14.70 -6.53 2.29
N THR A 3 -13.96 -7.61 2.59
CA THR A 3 -13.81 -8.77 1.68
C THR A 3 -15.14 -9.39 1.25
N LYS A 4 -16.13 -9.49 2.17
CA LYS A 4 -17.48 -9.96 1.83
C LYS A 4 -18.16 -9.01 0.83
N LYS A 5 -17.93 -7.70 0.96
CA LYS A 5 -18.44 -6.68 0.05
C LYS A 5 -17.76 -6.76 -1.33
N ILE A 6 -16.45 -7.01 -1.37
CA ILE A 6 -15.71 -7.18 -2.64
C ILE A 6 -16.21 -8.41 -3.41
N LYS A 7 -16.35 -9.55 -2.72
CA LYS A 7 -16.90 -10.78 -3.33
C LYS A 7 -18.34 -10.60 -3.80
N TYR A 8 -19.14 -9.85 -3.05
CA TYR A 8 -20.51 -9.51 -3.44
C TYR A 8 -20.55 -8.64 -4.71
N LEU A 9 -19.64 -7.67 -4.83
CA LEU A 9 -19.53 -6.85 -6.06
C LEU A 9 -19.11 -7.67 -7.28
N GLU A 10 -18.18 -8.62 -7.12
CA GLU A 10 -17.81 -9.55 -8.17
C GLU A 10 -19.00 -10.42 -8.59
N PHE A 11 -19.73 -10.96 -7.61
CA PHE A 11 -20.93 -11.74 -7.85
C PHE A 11 -21.99 -10.96 -8.63
N LEU A 12 -22.31 -9.74 -8.19
CA LEU A 12 -23.26 -8.86 -8.91
C LEU A 12 -22.79 -8.56 -10.34
N ARG A 13 -21.48 -8.40 -10.55
CA ARG A 13 -20.91 -8.21 -11.89
C ARG A 13 -21.08 -9.46 -12.77
N ALA A 14 -20.91 -10.65 -12.19
CA ALA A 14 -21.12 -11.91 -12.91
C ALA A 14 -22.59 -12.15 -13.26
N GLU A 15 -23.52 -11.82 -12.35
CA GLU A 15 -24.97 -11.87 -12.62
C GLU A 15 -25.36 -10.92 -13.76
N LEU A 16 -24.87 -9.67 -13.71
CA LEU A 16 -25.10 -8.69 -14.77
C LEU A 16 -24.64 -9.17 -16.15
N ILE A 17 -23.45 -9.76 -16.24
CA ILE A 17 -22.92 -10.29 -17.50
C ILE A 17 -23.81 -11.42 -18.04
N ASN A 18 -24.36 -12.26 -17.16
CA ASN A 18 -25.27 -13.33 -17.56
C ASN A 18 -26.65 -12.80 -17.99
N GLU A 19 -27.18 -11.77 -17.33
CA GLU A 19 -28.43 -11.12 -17.71
C GLU A 19 -28.31 -10.39 -19.06
N GLN A 20 -27.20 -9.68 -19.30
CA GLN A 20 -26.91 -9.02 -20.57
C GLN A 20 -26.84 -10.00 -21.75
N LYS A 21 -26.32 -11.22 -21.53
CA LYS A 21 -26.29 -12.28 -22.56
C LYS A 21 -27.67 -12.84 -22.90
N ASN A 22 -28.66 -12.66 -22.01
CA ASN A 22 -29.94 -13.36 -22.06
C ASN A 22 -31.15 -12.48 -22.45
N LYS A 23 -31.04 -11.15 -22.68
CA LYS A 23 -32.23 -10.30 -22.88
C LYS A 23 -32.25 -9.31 -24.07
N ASN A 24 -33.40 -9.35 -24.74
CA ASN A 24 -33.88 -8.57 -25.89
C ASN A 24 -34.84 -7.41 -25.52
N ASN A 25 -34.93 -6.96 -24.26
CA ASN A 25 -35.91 -5.94 -23.84
C ASN A 25 -35.27 -4.67 -23.24
N ASN A 26 -35.78 -3.50 -23.65
CA ASN A 26 -35.23 -2.17 -23.28
C ASN A 26 -35.42 -1.76 -21.81
N GLN A 27 -36.33 -2.40 -21.07
CA GLN A 27 -36.64 -2.03 -19.68
C GLN A 27 -35.59 -2.57 -18.68
N ASP A 28 -34.92 -3.67 -19.01
CA ASP A 28 -33.83 -4.24 -18.22
C ASP A 28 -32.52 -3.43 -18.34
N LYS A 29 -32.35 -2.67 -19.43
CA LYS A 29 -31.14 -1.86 -19.68
C LYS A 29 -30.92 -0.76 -18.64
N VAL A 30 -32.00 -0.13 -18.15
CA VAL A 30 -31.90 0.97 -17.17
C VAL A 30 -31.43 0.43 -15.82
N THR A 31 -32.03 -0.67 -15.35
CA THR A 31 -31.66 -1.32 -14.08
C THR A 31 -30.24 -1.88 -14.12
N ILE A 32 -29.84 -2.46 -15.25
CA ILE A 32 -28.47 -2.94 -15.48
C ILE A 32 -27.45 -1.80 -15.38
N GLN A 33 -27.71 -0.67 -16.05
CA GLN A 33 -26.83 0.49 -16.04
C GLN A 33 -26.68 1.09 -14.62
N GLU A 34 -27.76 1.09 -13.83
CA GLU A 34 -27.71 1.57 -12.45
C GLU A 34 -26.84 0.69 -11.54
N ILE A 35 -26.91 -0.63 -11.70
CA ILE A 35 -26.06 -1.56 -10.94
C ILE A 35 -24.60 -1.43 -11.39
N GLU A 36 -24.33 -1.32 -12.69
CA GLU A 36 -22.99 -1.07 -13.21
C GLU A 36 -22.39 0.22 -12.66
N ASN A 37 -23.17 1.31 -12.63
CA ASN A 37 -22.74 2.58 -12.08
C ASN A 37 -22.42 2.48 -10.58
N LYS A 38 -23.22 1.72 -9.81
CA LYS A 38 -22.94 1.46 -8.38
C LYS A 38 -21.66 0.66 -8.20
N ILE A 39 -21.46 -0.42 -8.97
CA ILE A 39 -20.24 -1.24 -8.91
C ILE A 39 -19.01 -0.38 -9.25
N GLN A 40 -19.06 0.41 -10.32
CA GLN A 40 -17.96 1.30 -10.69
C GLN A 40 -17.67 2.35 -9.62
N GLY A 41 -18.72 2.94 -9.03
CA GLY A 41 -18.60 3.89 -7.94
C GLY A 41 -17.87 3.29 -6.73
N GLU A 42 -18.27 2.10 -6.30
CA GLU A 42 -17.63 1.40 -5.18
C GLU A 42 -16.19 0.97 -5.49
N GLN A 43 -15.94 0.45 -6.69
CA GLN A 43 -14.58 0.13 -7.14
C GLN A 43 -13.67 1.36 -7.11
N LYS A 44 -14.16 2.52 -7.57
CA LYS A 44 -13.40 3.78 -7.56
C LYS A 44 -13.05 4.22 -6.14
N VAL A 45 -13.98 4.08 -5.19
CA VAL A 45 -13.73 4.38 -3.77
C VAL A 45 -12.63 3.46 -3.21
N LEU A 46 -12.73 2.15 -3.47
CA LEU A 46 -11.75 1.17 -3.01
C LEU A 46 -10.35 1.45 -3.58
N TRP A 47 -10.23 1.65 -4.89
CA TRP A 47 -8.94 1.96 -5.50
C TRP A 47 -8.35 3.28 -5.02
N ASN A 48 -9.16 4.33 -4.89
CA ASN A 48 -8.68 5.63 -4.43
C ASN A 48 -8.19 5.59 -2.97
N TYR A 49 -8.83 4.80 -2.11
CA TYR A 49 -8.35 4.58 -0.75
C TYR A 49 -6.90 4.08 -0.76
N TYR A 50 -6.58 3.08 -1.58
CA TYR A 50 -5.23 2.52 -1.67
C TYR A 50 -4.22 3.41 -2.41
N LEU A 51 -4.69 4.31 -3.29
CA LEU A 51 -3.83 5.34 -3.87
C LEU A 51 -3.46 6.42 -2.86
N GLN A 52 -4.35 6.74 -1.91
CA GLN A 52 -4.17 7.83 -0.96
C GLN A 52 -3.51 7.41 0.36
N ASN A 53 -3.66 6.15 0.77
CA ASN A 53 -3.18 5.66 2.07
C ASN A 53 -2.00 4.70 1.91
N PRO A 54 -1.01 4.67 2.81
CA PRO A 54 0.07 3.69 2.80
C PRO A 54 -0.42 2.24 2.71
N ILE A 55 0.38 1.38 2.08
CA ILE A 55 0.08 -0.05 1.98
C ILE A 55 0.95 -0.78 3.00
N ASP A 56 0.30 -1.50 3.91
CA ASP A 56 0.97 -2.20 5.00
C ASP A 56 0.25 -3.52 5.33
N SER A 57 0.77 -4.24 6.33
CA SER A 57 0.23 -5.53 6.78
C SER A 57 -1.23 -5.48 7.22
N SER A 58 -1.75 -4.31 7.62
CA SER A 58 -3.14 -4.18 8.09
C SER A 58 -4.14 -4.12 6.95
N ASN A 59 -3.71 -3.76 5.73
CA ASN A 59 -4.59 -3.51 4.60
C ASN A 59 -4.20 -4.26 3.31
N TYR A 60 -3.12 -5.03 3.34
CA TYR A 60 -2.61 -5.81 2.21
C TYR A 60 -3.63 -6.83 1.67
N ASP A 61 -4.27 -7.61 2.54
CA ASP A 61 -5.21 -8.67 2.12
C ASP A 61 -6.41 -8.09 1.34
N GLU A 62 -6.93 -6.94 1.78
CA GLU A 62 -8.02 -6.27 1.09
C GLU A 62 -7.58 -5.71 -0.28
N LEU A 63 -6.33 -5.25 -0.42
CA LEU A 63 -5.78 -4.85 -1.72
C LEU A 63 -5.60 -6.03 -2.67
N GLU A 64 -5.15 -7.17 -2.15
CA GLU A 64 -5.02 -8.40 -2.94
C GLU A 64 -6.38 -8.84 -3.49
N ASP A 65 -7.42 -8.83 -2.66
CA ASP A 65 -8.79 -9.12 -3.09
C ASP A 65 -9.26 -8.14 -4.19
N ILE A 66 -9.01 -6.83 -4.04
CA ILE A 66 -9.36 -5.82 -5.06
C ILE A 66 -8.65 -6.12 -6.40
N ILE A 67 -7.35 -6.44 -6.38
CA ILE A 67 -6.56 -6.73 -7.58
C ILE A 67 -7.06 -8.01 -8.26
N ARG A 68 -7.43 -9.02 -7.46
CA ARG A 68 -7.91 -10.33 -7.94
C ARG A 68 -9.28 -10.21 -8.61
N TYR A 69 -10.18 -9.45 -8.01
CA TYR A 69 -11.59 -9.41 -8.42
C TYR A 69 -11.94 -8.25 -9.36
N PHE A 70 -11.12 -7.19 -9.39
CA PHE A 70 -11.35 -6.04 -10.27
C PHE A 70 -10.21 -5.83 -11.25
N ASP A 71 -10.48 -6.10 -12.53
CA ASP A 71 -9.50 -5.84 -13.60
C ASP A 71 -9.55 -4.39 -14.09
N GLN A 72 -8.79 -3.51 -13.41
CA GLN A 72 -8.61 -2.11 -13.79
C GLN A 72 -7.12 -1.77 -13.93
N ILE A 73 -6.57 -1.95 -15.13
CA ILE A 73 -5.13 -1.87 -15.40
C ILE A 73 -4.49 -0.54 -14.97
N ASN A 74 -5.20 0.58 -15.18
CA ASN A 74 -4.69 1.90 -14.81
C ASN A 74 -4.48 2.05 -13.30
N TYR A 75 -5.37 1.50 -12.48
CA TYR A 75 -5.20 1.54 -11.02
C TYR A 75 -4.12 0.58 -10.55
N LYS A 76 -4.03 -0.62 -11.15
CA LYS A 76 -2.96 -1.59 -10.86
C LYS A 76 -1.56 -0.98 -11.09
N ASN A 77 -1.37 -0.29 -12.22
CA ASN A 77 -0.09 0.38 -12.53
C ASN A 77 0.26 1.48 -11.51
N ARG A 78 -0.70 2.34 -11.16
CA ARG A 78 -0.47 3.41 -10.17
C ARG A 78 -0.18 2.87 -8.77
N ILE A 79 -0.85 1.78 -8.38
CA ILE A 79 -0.57 1.08 -7.12
C ILE A 79 0.85 0.49 -7.14
N TYR A 80 1.26 -0.11 -8.26
CA TYR A 80 2.60 -0.64 -8.42
C TYR A 80 3.67 0.45 -8.28
N GLU A 81 3.53 1.58 -8.98
CA GLU A 81 4.42 2.75 -8.84
C GLU A 81 4.49 3.23 -7.39
N LYS A 82 3.34 3.34 -6.72
CA LYS A 82 3.28 3.73 -5.31
C LYS A 82 3.96 2.73 -4.37
N ILE A 83 3.92 1.43 -4.67
CA ILE A 83 4.66 0.41 -3.91
C ILE A 83 6.17 0.59 -4.12
N LEU A 84 6.61 0.88 -5.34
CA LEU A 84 8.03 1.14 -5.61
C LEU A 84 8.54 2.37 -4.83
N VAL A 85 7.76 3.45 -4.80
CA VAL A 85 8.09 4.66 -4.02
C VAL A 85 8.18 4.34 -2.53
N GLN A 86 7.19 3.66 -1.95
CA GLN A 86 7.23 3.26 -0.53
C GLN A 86 8.44 2.36 -0.19
N LYS A 87 8.82 1.45 -1.10
CA LYS A 87 10.04 0.64 -0.94
C LYS A 87 11.31 1.50 -0.93
N ALA A 88 11.39 2.50 -1.81
CA ALA A 88 12.54 3.41 -1.86
C ALA A 88 12.62 4.27 -0.59
N GLU A 89 11.49 4.77 -0.10
CA GLU A 89 11.40 5.50 1.17
C GLU A 89 11.85 4.65 2.36
N LEU A 90 11.42 3.38 2.39
CA LEU A 90 11.82 2.42 3.42
C LEU A 90 13.33 2.15 3.40
N ASN A 91 13.92 1.97 2.21
CA ASN A 91 15.38 1.81 2.08
C ASN A 91 16.14 3.04 2.59
N SER A 92 15.67 4.25 2.23
CA SER A 92 16.26 5.49 2.74
C SER A 92 16.16 5.61 4.27
N LEU A 93 15.08 5.11 4.86
CA LEU A 93 14.92 5.07 6.31
C LEU A 93 15.90 4.08 6.97
N PHE A 94 16.13 2.91 6.37
CA PHE A 94 17.15 1.98 6.84
C PHE A 94 18.56 2.57 6.77
N ASP A 95 18.91 3.23 5.66
CA ASP A 95 20.23 3.87 5.51
C ASP A 95 20.47 4.93 6.61
N LYS A 96 19.44 5.74 6.93
CA LYS A 96 19.52 6.72 8.01
C LYS A 96 19.76 6.08 9.36
N LEU A 97 19.02 5.02 9.69
CA LEU A 97 19.18 4.30 10.96
C LEU A 97 20.58 3.69 11.11
N ILE A 98 21.13 3.12 10.02
CA ILE A 98 22.50 2.58 10.00
C ILE A 98 23.51 3.69 10.29
N ILE A 99 23.38 4.85 9.63
CA ILE A 99 24.27 6.00 9.84
C ILE A 99 24.17 6.50 11.28
N GLU A 100 22.96 6.66 11.82
CA GLU A 100 22.75 7.10 13.20
C GLU A 100 23.41 6.15 14.20
N GLN A 101 23.25 4.84 14.01
CA GLN A 101 23.88 3.84 14.86
C GLN A 101 25.41 3.91 14.80
N ALA A 102 25.99 4.00 13.60
CA ALA A 102 27.44 4.14 13.41
C ALA A 102 27.98 5.42 14.07
N MET A 103 27.25 6.53 13.98
CA MET A 103 27.63 7.79 14.62
C MET A 103 27.61 7.69 16.16
N GLN A 104 26.64 6.97 16.74
CA GLN A 104 26.59 6.74 18.18
C GLN A 104 27.78 5.91 18.66
N GLU A 105 28.14 4.85 17.92
CA GLU A 105 29.31 4.02 18.23
C GLU A 105 30.62 4.81 18.13
N ALA A 106 30.80 5.61 17.08
CA ALA A 106 31.98 6.46 16.91
C ALA A 106 32.14 7.48 18.06
N LYS A 107 31.06 8.14 18.48
CA LYS A 107 31.08 9.07 19.64
C LYS A 107 31.49 8.38 20.94
N LYS A 108 31.06 7.13 21.14
CA LYS A 108 31.45 6.34 22.32
C LYS A 108 32.95 6.07 22.31
N ILE A 109 33.50 5.63 21.18
CA ILE A 109 34.93 5.38 21.01
C ILE A 109 35.73 6.66 21.24
N GLU A 110 35.32 7.78 20.65
CA GLU A 110 35.96 9.09 20.85
C GLU A 110 36.02 9.47 22.34
N LEU A 111 34.93 9.26 23.08
CA LEU A 111 34.87 9.56 24.51
C LEU A 111 35.81 8.67 25.34
N GLU A 112 35.92 7.39 25.00
CA GLU A 112 36.86 6.45 25.64
C GLU A 112 38.33 6.82 25.33
N LEU A 113 38.63 7.17 24.08
CA LEU A 113 39.96 7.64 23.68
C LEU A 113 40.35 8.94 24.40
N ASN A 114 39.43 9.91 24.49
CA ASN A 114 39.68 11.15 25.21
C ASN A 114 39.94 10.92 26.70
N ARG A 115 39.25 9.97 27.35
CA ARG A 115 39.54 9.57 28.73
C ARG A 115 40.94 9.01 28.87
N LEU A 116 41.39 8.16 27.93
CA LEU A 116 42.75 7.61 27.94
C LEU A 116 43.80 8.70 27.76
N CYS A 117 43.59 9.63 26.81
CA CYS A 117 44.48 10.78 26.61
C CYS A 117 44.63 11.61 27.89
N ASN A 118 43.53 11.91 28.58
CA ASN A 118 43.56 12.65 29.84
C ASN A 118 44.32 11.88 30.93
N LEU A 119 44.11 10.57 31.06
CA LEU A 119 44.79 9.74 32.05
C LEU A 119 46.31 9.64 31.79
N ILE A 120 46.73 9.61 30.52
CA ILE A 120 48.15 9.67 30.15
C ILE A 120 48.73 11.04 30.55
N ASN A 121 48.04 12.13 30.22
CA ASN A 121 48.48 13.49 30.55
C ASN A 121 48.61 13.70 32.07
N GLU A 122 47.66 13.20 32.87
CA GLU A 122 47.70 13.25 34.35
C GLU A 122 48.86 12.45 34.96
N LYS A 123 49.40 11.45 34.26
CA LYS A 123 50.53 10.63 34.73
C LYS A 123 51.89 11.09 34.23
N CYS A 124 51.92 11.89 33.17
CA CYS A 124 53.14 12.36 32.51
C CYS A 124 53.49 13.82 32.83
N MET A 125 52.60 14.57 33.48
CA MET A 125 52.90 15.83 34.17
C MET A 125 53.08 15.60 35.67
#